data_AF-A0A482XKY0-F1
#
_entry.id   AF-A0A482XKY0-F1
#
_cell.length_a   1.000
_cell.length_b   1.000
_cell.length_c   1.000
_cell.angle_alpha   90.00
_cell.angle_beta   90.00
_cell.angle_gamma   90.00
#
_symmetry.space_group_name_H-M   'P 1'
#
loop_
_entity.id
_entity.type
_entity.pdbx_description
1 polymer ?
#
loop_
_entity_poly.entity_id
_entity_poly.type
_entity_poly.pdbx_seq_one_letter_code
_entity_poly.pdbx_strand_id
1 'polypeptide(L)'
;MTLSANNNGITFNKKKLRKILTESYRFVSNLEKYCNFPDQVQTEVSDDEREERKVHKEETLHDKQNKPIVDVKKRLRGLEEIEMKLKEIKGKKLKDIKDIRYKKNLKTRLNKQKKVAAFKQDKETKKQKKMLEKQKRKEALENKEGGERTEETSNNEQKDKIIFNKDSKMVFNKIDFTGLGKEKKNSKGKKGKIEKDPKQLLENVKKSNSEIKSLEESGEVAKAKKIKEKHMWMSALKRAEGVKVKDDVDLLKKTVRKQTQLKNQRKKKWEARVHAVEKKKEERQQKRTDNIAARKKEKKKNKIKKSVKKGRIVL
;
A
#
# COMPACT_ATOMS: atom_id res chain seq x y z
N MET A 1 60.29 18.03 21.58
CA MET A 1 59.99 18.14 20.15
C MET A 1 58.77 17.28 19.85
N THR A 2 57.71 17.93 19.40
CA THR A 2 56.41 17.33 19.00
C THR A 2 56.55 16.61 17.67
N LEU A 3 55.76 15.55 17.43
CA LEU A 3 55.25 15.04 16.14
C LEU A 3 54.62 13.65 16.41
N SER A 4 53.53 13.19 15.83
CA SER A 4 52.32 13.78 15.22
C SER A 4 51.42 12.55 15.01
N ALA A 5 50.23 12.52 15.60
CA ALA A 5 49.30 11.42 15.44
C ALA A 5 48.64 11.51 14.04
N ASN A 6 48.95 10.54 13.18
CA ASN A 6 48.41 10.46 11.82
C ASN A 6 46.98 9.87 11.85
N ASN A 7 45.99 10.75 12.07
CA ASN A 7 44.58 10.42 11.86
C ASN A 7 44.24 10.51 10.37
N ASN A 8 44.36 9.38 9.66
CA ASN A 8 43.80 9.23 8.31
C ASN A 8 42.27 9.11 8.37
N GLY A 9 41.62 10.20 8.78
CA GLY A 9 40.19 10.38 8.58
C GLY A 9 39.94 10.70 7.11
N ILE A 10 39.21 9.84 6.40
CA ILE A 10 38.75 10.10 5.04
C ILE A 10 37.90 11.38 5.08
N THR A 11 38.49 12.52 4.67
CA THR A 11 37.82 13.81 4.73
C THR A 11 36.77 13.90 3.64
N PHE A 12 35.50 13.94 4.05
CA PHE A 12 34.38 14.08 3.14
C PHE A 12 34.35 15.50 2.54
N ASN A 13 34.81 15.64 1.30
CA ASN A 13 34.82 16.92 0.62
C ASN A 13 33.41 17.35 0.19
N LYS A 14 32.73 18.09 1.08
CA LYS A 14 31.36 18.62 0.87
C LYS A 14 31.22 19.46 -0.40
N LYS A 15 32.27 20.17 -0.83
CA LYS A 15 32.25 20.99 -2.05
C LYS A 15 32.19 20.11 -3.29
N LYS A 16 32.98 19.03 -3.32
CA LYS A 16 32.96 18.05 -4.42
C LYS A 16 31.61 17.35 -4.52
N LEU A 17 31.02 16.95 -3.39
CA LEU A 17 29.68 16.35 -3.37
C LEU A 17 28.61 17.31 -3.90
N ARG A 18 28.61 18.57 -3.44
CA ARG A 18 27.65 19.57 -3.93
C ARG A 18 27.77 19.77 -5.43
N LYS A 19 28.99 19.79 -5.96
CA LYS A 19 29.22 19.90 -7.40
C LYS A 19 28.59 18.72 -8.16
N ILE A 20 28.85 17.48 -7.72
CA ILE A 20 28.27 16.25 -8.29
C ILE A 20 26.73 16.25 -8.21
N LEU A 21 26.18 16.67 -7.07
CA LEU A 21 24.72 16.72 -6.88
C LEU A 21 24.07 17.77 -7.78
N THR A 22 24.75 18.89 -8.01
CA THR A 22 24.24 19.96 -8.89
C THR A 22 24.31 19.53 -10.36
N GLU A 23 25.38 18.86 -10.76
CA GLU A 23 25.56 18.30 -12.12
C GLU A 23 24.53 17.21 -12.41
N SER A 24 24.31 16.28 -11.47
CA SER A 24 23.28 15.24 -11.60
C SER A 24 21.86 15.81 -11.61
N TYR A 25 21.56 16.82 -10.79
CA TYR A 25 20.26 17.49 -10.80
C TYR A 25 19.99 18.20 -12.13
N ARG A 26 21.00 18.87 -12.70
CA ARG A 26 20.91 19.48 -14.03
C ARG A 26 20.66 18.44 -15.12
N PHE A 27 21.36 17.30 -15.05
CA PHE A 27 21.17 16.21 -16.00
C PHE A 27 19.75 15.63 -15.94
N VAL A 28 19.23 15.33 -14.75
CA VAL A 28 17.87 14.81 -14.57
C VAL A 28 16.80 15.83 -15.00
N SER A 29 16.97 17.11 -14.66
CA SER A 29 16.05 18.16 -15.09
C SER A 29 16.03 18.35 -16.61
N ASN A 30 17.16 18.14 -17.28
CA ASN A 30 17.21 18.15 -18.74
C ASN A 30 16.55 16.90 -19.33
N LEU A 31 16.78 15.72 -18.74
CA LEU A 31 16.08 14.49 -19.13
C LEU A 31 14.56 14.62 -19.01
N GLU A 32 14.06 15.25 -17.95
CA GLU A 32 12.63 15.50 -17.74
C GLU A 32 12.00 16.36 -18.86
N LYS A 33 12.78 17.22 -19.51
CA LYS A 33 12.32 18.00 -20.68
C LYS A 33 12.20 17.15 -21.96
N TYR A 34 13.03 16.12 -22.10
CA TYR A 34 13.02 15.22 -23.27
C TYR A 34 12.13 13.99 -23.04
N CYS A 35 11.96 13.59 -21.79
CA CYS A 35 11.03 12.57 -21.37
C CYS A 35 9.69 13.22 -21.03
N ASN A 36 8.80 13.33 -22.01
CA ASN A 36 7.39 13.61 -21.75
C ASN A 36 6.80 12.44 -20.97
N PHE A 37 6.95 12.45 -19.64
CA PHE A 37 6.22 11.55 -18.78
C PHE A 37 4.74 11.85 -19.00
N PRO A 38 3.94 10.88 -19.46
CA PRO A 38 2.51 11.10 -19.58
C PRO A 38 2.01 11.47 -18.19
N ASP A 39 1.52 12.70 -18.07
CA ASP A 39 0.83 13.17 -16.88
C ASP A 39 -0.14 12.06 -16.48
N GLN A 40 -0.13 11.63 -15.22
CA GLN A 40 -1.02 10.57 -14.77
C GLN A 40 -2.45 11.08 -14.95
N VAL A 41 -3.03 10.78 -16.13
CA VAL A 41 -4.42 10.99 -16.47
C VAL A 41 -5.20 10.16 -15.47
N GLN A 42 -5.69 10.82 -14.42
CA GLN A 42 -6.78 10.30 -13.63
C GLN A 42 -7.92 10.03 -14.61
N THR A 43 -8.11 8.76 -14.89
CA THR A 43 -9.09 8.27 -15.85
C THR A 43 -10.47 8.51 -15.26
N GLU A 44 -11.14 9.58 -15.70
CA GLU A 44 -12.58 9.71 -15.52
C GLU A 44 -13.27 9.30 -16.83
N VAL A 45 -14.19 8.36 -16.70
CA VAL A 45 -15.04 7.84 -17.78
C VAL A 45 -16.33 8.66 -17.79
N SER A 46 -16.55 9.33 -18.94
CA SER A 46 -17.83 9.68 -19.62
C SER A 46 -18.86 10.53 -18.88
N ASP A 47 -19.65 11.40 -19.51
CA ASP A 47 -19.71 12.09 -20.81
C ASP A 47 -20.72 13.24 -20.58
N ASP A 48 -20.72 14.23 -21.46
CA ASP A 48 -21.80 15.19 -21.77
C ASP A 48 -21.42 16.68 -21.69
N GLU A 49 -21.17 17.19 -22.91
CA GLU A 49 -21.42 18.54 -23.42
C GLU A 49 -20.37 19.64 -23.18
N ARG A 50 -19.53 19.79 -24.21
CA ARG A 50 -19.43 20.95 -25.12
C ARG A 50 -19.37 22.36 -24.49
N GLU A 51 -18.33 23.10 -24.91
CA GLU A 51 -17.99 24.53 -24.66
C GLU A 51 -17.28 24.79 -23.31
N GLU A 52 -16.07 25.34 -23.22
CA GLU A 52 -15.37 26.30 -24.07
C GLU A 52 -13.84 26.02 -24.02
N ARG A 53 -13.19 26.21 -25.16
CA ARG A 53 -11.73 26.41 -25.21
C ARG A 53 -11.41 27.75 -24.54
N LYS A 54 -10.69 27.75 -23.40
CA LYS A 54 -9.86 28.90 -23.03
C LYS A 54 -8.47 28.46 -22.62
N VAL A 55 -7.55 28.89 -23.47
CA VAL A 55 -6.09 28.89 -23.38
C VAL A 55 -5.65 29.53 -22.06
N HIS A 56 -4.76 28.88 -21.32
CA HIS A 56 -3.82 29.61 -20.47
C HIS A 56 -2.40 29.11 -20.75
N LYS A 57 -1.74 29.91 -21.57
CA LYS A 57 -0.30 30.02 -21.74
C LYS A 57 0.32 30.45 -20.41
N GLU A 58 1.35 29.75 -19.97
CA GLU A 58 2.16 30.14 -18.82
C GLU A 58 2.89 31.45 -19.12
N GLU A 59 2.70 32.47 -18.27
CA GLU A 59 3.53 33.66 -18.27
C GLU A 59 4.47 33.61 -17.06
N THR A 60 5.75 33.68 -17.39
CA THR A 60 6.90 33.72 -16.49
C THR A 60 6.95 34.97 -15.63
N LEU A 61 7.43 34.78 -14.41
CA LEU A 61 7.59 35.74 -13.32
C LEU A 61 8.61 36.85 -13.62
N HIS A 62 8.26 37.88 -14.40
CA HIS A 62 9.03 39.14 -14.44
C HIS A 62 8.10 40.34 -14.69
N ASP A 63 7.19 40.63 -13.77
CA ASP A 63 6.77 42.02 -13.52
C ASP A 63 5.89 42.08 -12.26
N LYS A 64 6.46 42.54 -11.15
CA LYS A 64 5.73 42.82 -9.92
C LYS A 64 6.18 44.18 -9.41
N GLN A 65 5.77 45.23 -10.09
CA GLN A 65 5.72 46.58 -9.52
C GLN A 65 4.69 47.41 -10.31
N ASN A 66 3.70 47.92 -9.58
CA ASN A 66 2.69 48.92 -9.98
C ASN A 66 1.54 48.47 -10.89
N LYS A 67 0.39 48.13 -10.27
CA LYS A 67 -0.99 48.52 -10.68
C LYS A 67 -2.03 48.11 -9.62
N PRO A 68 -3.13 48.87 -9.46
CA PRO A 68 -3.98 48.86 -8.28
C PRO A 68 -4.99 47.70 -8.22
N ILE A 69 -5.38 47.39 -6.97
CA ILE A 69 -6.46 46.50 -6.55
C ILE A 69 -7.77 46.83 -7.28
N VAL A 70 -8.33 45.90 -8.08
CA VAL A 70 -9.76 45.53 -8.07
C VAL A 70 -9.96 44.11 -8.67
N ASP A 71 -10.70 43.28 -7.94
CA ASP A 71 -11.41 42.06 -8.33
C ASP A 71 -10.75 40.99 -9.22
N VAL A 72 -10.05 40.07 -8.56
CA VAL A 72 -9.95 38.67 -9.02
C VAL A 72 -10.67 37.77 -8.01
N LYS A 73 -11.97 37.60 -8.25
CA LYS A 73 -12.83 36.46 -7.85
C LYS A 73 -12.31 35.66 -6.65
N LYS A 74 -12.82 35.99 -5.46
CA LYS A 74 -12.69 35.16 -4.23
C LYS A 74 -13.07 33.70 -4.52
N ARG A 75 -12.06 32.84 -4.70
CA ARG A 75 -12.21 31.38 -4.54
C ARG A 75 -12.69 31.15 -3.11
N LEU A 76 -13.96 30.80 -2.91
CA LEU A 76 -14.59 30.57 -1.61
C LEU A 76 -13.70 29.68 -0.70
N ARG A 77 -13.31 30.20 0.47
CA ARG A 77 -12.41 29.59 1.45
C ARG A 77 -13.18 29.39 2.76
N GLY A 78 -13.53 28.15 3.08
CA GLY A 78 -13.98 27.78 4.43
C GLY A 78 -15.10 26.76 4.43
N LEU A 79 -15.04 25.81 5.37
CA LEU A 79 -16.14 24.87 5.66
C LEU A 79 -17.42 25.66 6.02
N GLU A 80 -17.28 26.71 6.82
CA GLU A 80 -18.36 27.58 7.29
C GLU A 80 -19.07 28.33 6.16
N GLU A 81 -18.32 28.83 5.17
CA GLU A 81 -18.89 29.51 4.00
C GLU A 81 -19.79 28.57 3.18
N ILE A 82 -19.41 27.29 3.06
CA ILE A 82 -20.21 26.28 2.35
C ILE A 82 -21.47 25.94 3.16
N GLU A 83 -21.37 25.88 4.48
CA GLU A 83 -22.52 25.64 5.36
C GLU A 83 -23.51 26.80 5.35
N MET A 84 -23.03 28.05 5.39
CA MET A 84 -23.88 29.25 5.30
C MET A 84 -24.66 29.28 3.99
N LYS A 85 -23.97 29.05 2.86
CA LYS A 85 -24.63 28.96 1.54
C LYS A 85 -25.65 27.82 1.46
N LEU A 86 -25.38 26.69 2.11
CA LEU A 86 -26.34 25.59 2.15
C LEU A 86 -27.57 25.93 3.01
N LYS A 87 -27.41 26.72 4.08
CA LYS A 87 -28.51 27.23 4.91
C LYS A 87 -29.37 28.22 4.12
N GLU A 88 -28.77 29.16 3.40
CA GLU A 88 -29.46 30.11 2.52
C GLU A 88 -30.30 29.41 1.44
N ILE A 89 -29.75 28.35 0.83
CA ILE A 89 -30.43 27.55 -0.22
C ILE A 89 -31.48 26.60 0.38
N LYS A 90 -31.45 26.34 1.70
CA LYS A 90 -32.46 25.49 2.35
C LYS A 90 -33.82 26.19 2.46
N GLY A 91 -33.84 27.53 2.52
CA GLY A 91 -35.07 28.33 2.61
C GLY A 91 -35.73 28.68 1.26
N LYS A 92 -35.03 28.52 0.13
CA LYS A 92 -35.54 28.85 -1.21
C LYS A 92 -36.13 27.60 -1.89
N LYS A 93 -37.35 27.69 -2.43
CA LYS A 93 -37.94 26.61 -3.26
C LYS A 93 -37.22 26.56 -4.61
N LEU A 94 -36.39 25.54 -4.82
CA LEU A 94 -35.62 25.35 -6.05
C LEU A 94 -36.52 24.74 -7.12
N LYS A 95 -36.93 25.53 -8.10
CA LYS A 95 -37.74 25.09 -9.25
C LYS A 95 -36.86 24.60 -10.41
N ASP A 96 -35.66 25.17 -10.54
CA ASP A 96 -34.76 24.89 -11.66
C ASP A 96 -33.83 23.70 -11.37
N ILE A 97 -33.64 22.86 -12.39
CA ILE A 97 -32.74 21.69 -12.34
C ILE A 97 -31.29 22.12 -12.03
N LYS A 98 -30.87 23.30 -12.50
CA LYS A 98 -29.55 23.89 -12.25
C LYS A 98 -29.33 24.15 -10.76
N ASP A 99 -30.33 24.68 -10.06
CA ASP A 99 -30.27 24.98 -8.63
C ASP A 99 -30.26 23.72 -7.76
N ILE A 100 -31.04 22.71 -8.15
CA ILE A 100 -31.01 21.39 -7.51
C ILE A 100 -29.63 20.76 -7.64
N ARG A 101 -29.01 20.85 -8.83
CA ARG A 101 -27.65 20.37 -9.08
C ARG A 101 -26.61 21.15 -8.27
N TYR A 102 -26.75 22.47 -8.20
CA TYR A 102 -25.88 23.33 -7.39
C TYR A 102 -25.93 22.98 -5.89
N LYS A 103 -27.13 22.79 -5.33
CA LYS A 103 -27.31 22.32 -3.93
C LYS A 103 -26.66 20.96 -3.69
N LYS A 104 -26.83 20.02 -4.63
CA LYS A 104 -26.18 18.70 -4.55
C LYS A 104 -24.65 18.83 -4.55
N ASN A 105 -24.08 19.68 -5.42
CA ASN A 105 -22.64 19.92 -5.50
C ASN A 105 -22.07 20.61 -4.25
N LEU A 106 -22.81 21.54 -3.64
CA LEU A 106 -22.44 22.14 -2.36
C LEU A 106 -22.41 21.10 -1.22
N LYS A 107 -23.42 20.21 -1.17
CA LYS A 107 -23.46 19.12 -0.18
C LYS A 107 -22.31 18.13 -0.36
N THR A 108 -22.00 17.72 -1.59
CA THR A 108 -20.88 16.80 -1.84
C THR A 108 -19.55 17.43 -1.47
N ARG A 109 -19.36 18.72 -1.78
CA ARG A 109 -18.17 19.49 -1.40
C ARG A 109 -18.03 19.63 0.12
N LEU A 110 -19.12 19.92 0.84
CA LEU A 110 -19.14 19.96 2.30
C LEU A 110 -18.71 18.62 2.91
N ASN A 111 -19.32 17.53 2.45
CA ASN A 111 -19.00 16.18 2.93
C ASN A 111 -17.55 15.79 2.63
N LYS A 112 -17.01 16.17 1.47
CA LYS A 112 -15.60 15.95 1.12
C LYS A 112 -14.68 16.71 2.07
N GLN A 113 -14.96 17.98 2.36
CA GLN A 113 -14.15 18.76 3.29
C GLN A 113 -14.26 18.24 4.74
N LYS A 114 -15.44 17.84 5.22
CA LYS A 114 -15.61 17.22 6.55
C LYS A 114 -14.80 15.92 6.68
N LYS A 115 -14.80 15.07 5.66
CA LYS A 115 -13.98 13.85 5.64
C LYS A 115 -12.48 14.15 5.71
N VAL A 116 -12.02 15.14 4.94
CA VAL A 116 -10.60 15.55 4.96
C VAL A 116 -10.21 16.14 6.33
N ALA A 117 -11.07 16.96 6.94
CA ALA A 117 -10.85 17.50 8.28
C ALA A 117 -10.79 16.39 9.34
N ALA A 118 -11.74 15.45 9.33
CA ALA A 118 -11.76 14.31 10.24
C ALA A 118 -10.51 13.42 10.10
N PHE A 119 -10.06 13.17 8.86
CA PHE A 119 -8.84 12.41 8.61
C PHE A 119 -7.58 13.11 9.13
N LYS A 120 -7.50 14.44 9.01
CA LYS A 120 -6.39 15.22 9.57
C LYS A 120 -6.39 15.15 11.11
N GLN A 121 -7.55 15.31 11.74
CA GLN A 121 -7.71 15.21 13.20
C GLN A 121 -7.35 13.80 13.73
N ASP A 122 -7.79 12.72 13.07
CA ASP A 122 -7.42 11.34 13.42
C ASP A 122 -5.89 11.11 13.29
N LYS A 123 -5.25 11.70 12.26
CA LYS A 123 -3.80 11.61 12.11
C LYS A 123 -3.05 12.36 13.21
N GLU A 124 -3.53 13.54 13.61
CA GLU A 124 -2.93 14.37 14.67
C GLU A 124 -3.06 13.68 16.03
N THR A 125 -4.26 13.21 16.39
CA THR A 125 -4.52 12.49 17.65
C THR A 125 -3.70 11.20 17.76
N LYS A 126 -3.53 10.45 16.66
CA LYS A 126 -2.65 9.27 16.63
C LYS A 126 -1.18 9.62 16.87
N LYS A 127 -0.70 10.75 16.35
CA LYS A 127 0.66 11.23 16.63
C LYS A 127 0.82 11.64 18.09
N GLN A 128 -0.13 12.41 18.63
CA GLN A 128 -0.12 12.84 20.03
C GLN A 128 -0.14 11.64 21.00
N LYS A 129 -1.00 10.65 20.75
CA LYS A 129 -1.03 9.40 21.55
C LYS A 129 0.30 8.65 21.54
N LYS A 130 0.96 8.54 20.38
CA LYS A 130 2.29 7.92 20.27
C LYS A 130 3.37 8.70 21.00
N MET A 131 3.31 10.03 21.00
CA MET A 131 4.26 10.87 21.73
C MET A 131 4.08 10.72 23.24
N LEU A 132 2.84 10.75 23.72
CA LEU A 132 2.50 10.54 25.12
C LEU A 132 2.91 9.13 25.60
N GLU A 133 2.66 8.09 24.79
CA GLU A 133 3.08 6.71 25.09
C GLU A 133 4.62 6.59 25.16
N LYS A 134 5.34 7.30 24.29
CA LYS A 134 6.80 7.36 24.32
C LYS A 134 7.33 8.10 25.54
N GLN A 135 6.66 9.18 25.98
CA GLN A 135 6.99 9.90 27.22
C GLN A 135 6.76 9.02 28.45
N LYS A 136 5.57 8.42 28.57
CA LYS A 136 5.26 7.48 29.66
C LYS A 136 6.24 6.30 29.73
N ARG A 137 6.67 5.78 28.57
CA ARG A 137 7.67 4.71 28.53
C ARG A 137 9.06 5.18 28.99
N LYS A 138 9.44 6.43 28.71
CA LYS A 138 10.70 7.02 29.20
C LYS A 138 10.63 7.28 30.71
N GLU A 139 9.54 7.85 31.21
CA GLU A 139 9.31 8.06 32.64
C GLU A 139 9.31 6.73 33.42
N ALA A 140 8.75 5.66 32.86
CA ALA A 140 8.79 4.32 33.45
C ALA A 140 10.17 3.63 33.39
N LEU A 141 11.07 4.09 32.51
CA LEU A 141 12.47 3.64 32.44
C LEU A 141 13.33 4.41 33.45
N GLU A 142 13.11 5.71 33.58
CA GLU A 142 13.79 6.59 34.55
C GLU A 142 13.43 6.21 36.00
N ASN A 143 12.16 5.86 36.26
CA ASN A 143 11.73 5.33 37.57
C ASN A 143 12.25 3.91 37.89
N LYS A 144 12.95 3.24 36.96
CA LYS A 144 13.57 1.91 37.18
C LYS A 144 15.09 1.95 37.39
N GLU A 145 15.73 3.11 37.30
CA GLU A 145 17.18 3.25 37.54
C GLU A 145 17.55 3.40 39.04
N GLY A 146 16.62 3.16 39.96
CA GLY A 146 16.87 3.11 41.42
C GLY A 146 16.91 1.70 42.04
N GLY A 147 16.95 0.63 41.24
CA GLY A 147 16.91 -0.76 41.73
C GLY A 147 18.20 -1.53 41.46
N GLU A 148 18.90 -1.87 42.53
CA GLU A 148 20.15 -2.64 42.62
C GLU A 148 20.19 -3.88 41.70
N ARG A 149 21.30 -4.02 40.97
CA ARG A 149 21.52 -5.02 39.92
C ARG A 149 22.53 -6.05 40.41
N THR A 150 22.06 -7.21 40.84
CA THR A 150 22.90 -8.40 41.05
C THR A 150 23.20 -9.07 39.71
N GLU A 151 24.48 -9.17 39.38
CA GLU A 151 25.00 -9.86 38.20
C GLU A 151 25.28 -11.33 38.54
N GLU A 152 24.67 -12.26 37.82
CA GLU A 152 25.16 -13.64 37.75
C GLU A 152 25.60 -13.96 36.32
N THR A 153 26.84 -14.41 36.25
CA THR A 153 27.62 -14.75 35.06
C THR A 153 27.22 -16.14 34.55
N SER A 154 27.16 -16.32 33.23
CA SER A 154 27.36 -17.63 32.62
C SER A 154 28.06 -17.49 31.27
N ASN A 155 29.36 -17.81 31.29
CA ASN A 155 30.24 -17.93 30.14
C ASN A 155 29.88 -19.18 29.32
N ASN A 156 29.67 -19.02 28.01
CA ASN A 156 29.89 -20.13 27.07
C ASN A 156 30.15 -19.60 25.64
N GLU A 157 31.41 -19.25 25.36
CA GLU A 157 31.88 -18.92 24.02
C GLU A 157 32.47 -20.17 23.35
N GLN A 158 31.75 -20.74 22.38
CA GLN A 158 32.32 -21.74 21.49
C GLN A 158 33.22 -21.05 20.46
N LYS A 159 34.53 -21.28 20.55
CA LYS A 159 35.53 -20.80 19.60
C LYS A 159 35.55 -21.70 18.37
N ASP A 160 35.01 -21.22 17.25
CA ASP A 160 35.19 -21.84 15.95
C ASP A 160 36.66 -21.67 15.50
N LYS A 161 37.38 -22.78 15.36
CA LYS A 161 38.80 -22.78 14.95
C LYS A 161 38.89 -22.52 13.44
N ILE A 162 39.45 -21.37 13.06
CA ILE A 162 39.87 -21.08 11.68
C ILE A 162 41.20 -21.81 11.45
N ILE A 163 41.25 -22.73 10.49
CA ILE A 163 42.47 -23.46 10.11
C ILE A 163 43.32 -22.54 9.22
N PHE A 164 44.50 -22.16 9.70
CA PHE A 164 45.49 -21.39 8.94
C PHE A 164 46.53 -22.34 8.33
N ASN A 165 46.85 -22.17 7.05
CA ASN A 165 47.81 -23.03 6.35
C ASN A 165 49.23 -22.64 6.78
N LYS A 166 50.02 -23.58 7.30
CA LYS A 166 51.36 -23.33 7.86
C LYS A 166 52.44 -23.09 6.80
N ASP A 167 52.19 -23.52 5.58
CA ASP A 167 53.11 -23.37 4.47
C ASP A 167 52.64 -22.18 3.65
N SER A 168 53.39 -21.09 3.67
CA SER A 168 53.12 -19.76 3.08
C SER A 168 52.91 -19.74 1.56
N LYS A 169 52.10 -20.64 1.01
CA LYS A 169 51.63 -20.67 -0.37
C LYS A 169 50.28 -19.95 -0.41
N MET A 170 50.16 -18.98 -1.32
CA MET A 170 48.95 -18.20 -1.53
C MET A 170 47.85 -19.09 -2.13
N VAL A 171 47.03 -19.72 -1.27
CA VAL A 171 45.90 -20.54 -1.73
C VAL A 171 44.67 -19.64 -1.85
N PHE A 172 44.19 -19.42 -3.08
CA PHE A 172 42.96 -18.67 -3.34
C PHE A 172 41.74 -19.55 -3.02
N ASN A 173 41.53 -19.85 -1.75
CA ASN A 173 40.31 -20.54 -1.34
C ASN A 173 39.15 -19.55 -1.47
N LYS A 174 38.22 -19.85 -2.38
CA LYS A 174 37.03 -19.02 -2.61
C LYS A 174 36.11 -19.23 -1.41
N ILE A 175 36.23 -18.35 -0.42
CA ILE A 175 35.39 -18.37 0.77
C ILE A 175 33.95 -18.08 0.33
N ASP A 176 33.14 -19.13 0.20
CA ASP A 176 31.71 -19.02 -0.08
C ASP A 176 30.98 -18.56 1.19
N PHE A 177 30.76 -17.25 1.31
CA PHE A 177 29.92 -16.65 2.37
C PHE A 177 28.42 -16.94 2.20
N THR A 178 28.04 -17.75 1.21
CA THR A 178 26.64 -18.05 0.88
C THR A 178 25.98 -19.00 1.89
N GLY A 179 26.78 -19.71 2.70
CA GLY A 179 26.32 -20.67 3.72
C GLY A 179 26.28 -20.15 5.17
N LEU A 180 27.08 -19.14 5.53
CA LEU A 180 27.23 -18.62 6.91
C LEU A 180 26.01 -17.84 7.46
N GLY A 181 24.94 -17.71 6.68
CA GLY A 181 23.72 -16.99 7.09
C GLY A 181 22.41 -17.75 6.89
N LYS A 182 22.42 -18.95 6.30
CA LYS A 182 21.19 -19.65 5.85
C LYS A 182 20.82 -20.86 6.68
N GLU A 183 21.71 -21.38 7.51
CA GLU A 183 21.40 -22.45 8.44
C GLU A 183 21.19 -21.84 9.83
N LYS A 184 20.01 -22.06 10.43
CA LYS A 184 19.60 -21.65 11.80
C LYS A 184 18.93 -20.26 12.02
N LYS A 185 18.61 -19.46 11.00
CA LYS A 185 17.70 -18.30 11.18
C LYS A 185 16.20 -18.62 11.12
N ASN A 186 15.82 -19.85 10.74
CA ASN A 186 14.40 -20.25 10.70
C ASN A 186 13.90 -20.97 11.98
N SER A 187 14.78 -21.38 12.90
CA SER A 187 14.38 -22.14 14.10
C SER A 187 14.48 -21.35 15.42
N LYS A 188 15.36 -20.35 15.54
CA LYS A 188 15.43 -19.51 16.75
C LYS A 188 14.46 -18.32 16.78
N GLY A 189 13.96 -17.86 15.62
CA GLY A 189 12.99 -16.75 15.53
C GLY A 189 11.51 -17.16 15.54
N LYS A 190 11.20 -18.47 15.49
CA LYS A 190 9.83 -19.00 15.41
C LYS A 190 9.24 -19.41 16.77
N LYS A 191 10.05 -19.61 17.80
CA LYS A 191 9.56 -20.08 19.12
C LYS A 191 8.67 -19.07 19.87
N GLY A 192 8.59 -17.82 19.41
CA GLY A 192 7.72 -16.78 19.99
C GLY A 192 6.68 -16.18 19.03
N LYS A 193 6.62 -16.58 17.76
CA LYS A 193 5.59 -16.08 16.84
C LYS A 193 4.40 -17.01 16.88
N ILE A 194 3.36 -16.58 17.58
CA ILE A 194 2.03 -17.20 17.56
C ILE A 194 1.62 -17.40 16.10
N GLU A 195 1.34 -18.65 15.71
CA GLU A 195 0.89 -18.98 14.36
C GLU A 195 -0.39 -18.20 14.03
N LYS A 196 -0.33 -17.43 12.93
CA LYS A 196 -1.41 -16.50 12.55
C LYS A 196 -2.41 -17.11 11.58
N ASP A 197 -2.05 -18.21 10.92
CA ASP A 197 -2.86 -18.82 9.88
C ASP A 197 -3.97 -19.69 10.49
N PRO A 198 -5.26 -19.37 10.23
CA PRO A 198 -6.37 -20.04 10.90
C PRO A 198 -6.53 -21.50 10.48
N LYS A 199 -5.98 -21.89 9.32
CA LYS A 199 -5.97 -23.29 8.87
C LYS A 199 -4.98 -24.14 9.67
N GLN A 200 -3.75 -23.65 9.83
CA GLN A 200 -2.72 -24.32 10.63
C GLN A 200 -3.14 -24.40 12.09
N LEU A 201 -3.71 -23.31 12.61
CA LEU A 201 -4.21 -23.30 13.98
C LEU A 201 -5.36 -24.29 14.20
N LEU A 202 -6.28 -24.41 13.24
CA LEU A 202 -7.33 -25.44 13.28
C LEU A 202 -6.75 -26.85 13.23
N GLU A 203 -5.70 -27.07 12.46
CA GLU A 203 -5.01 -28.36 12.38
C GLU A 203 -4.30 -28.70 13.69
N ASN A 204 -3.61 -27.75 14.31
CA ASN A 204 -2.94 -27.95 15.59
C ASN A 204 -3.93 -28.26 16.70
N VAL A 205 -5.04 -27.51 16.79
CA VAL A 205 -6.10 -27.78 17.77
C VAL A 205 -6.69 -29.17 17.56
N LYS A 206 -6.90 -29.58 16.29
CA LYS A 206 -7.37 -30.94 15.97
C LYS A 206 -6.36 -32.01 16.39
N LYS A 207 -5.07 -31.80 16.14
CA LYS A 207 -3.98 -32.72 16.51
C LYS A 207 -3.90 -32.90 18.03
N SER A 208 -3.89 -31.81 18.79
CA SER A 208 -3.91 -31.87 20.26
C SER A 208 -5.16 -32.58 20.78
N ASN A 209 -6.34 -32.30 20.21
CA ASN A 209 -7.57 -32.99 20.58
C ASN A 209 -7.55 -34.48 20.20
N SER A 210 -6.96 -34.87 19.07
CA SER A 210 -6.84 -36.28 18.67
C SER A 210 -5.85 -37.03 19.53
N GLU A 211 -4.71 -36.43 19.89
CA GLU A 211 -3.73 -37.03 20.81
C GLU A 211 -4.37 -37.32 22.18
N ILE A 212 -5.13 -36.36 22.69
CA ILE A 212 -5.87 -36.52 23.94
C ILE A 212 -6.91 -37.64 23.82
N LYS A 213 -7.67 -37.70 22.73
CA LYS A 213 -8.66 -38.77 22.49
C LYS A 213 -8.02 -40.14 22.36
N SER A 214 -6.90 -40.25 21.64
CA SER A 214 -6.19 -41.52 21.49
C SER A 214 -5.68 -42.06 22.82
N LEU A 215 -5.28 -41.19 23.75
CA LEU A 215 -4.89 -41.58 25.10
C LEU A 215 -6.08 -42.00 25.98
N GLU A 216 -7.27 -41.42 25.73
CA GLU A 216 -8.50 -41.86 26.39
C GLU A 216 -8.95 -43.23 25.87
N GLU A 217 -8.87 -43.46 24.56
CA GLU A 217 -9.19 -44.72 23.90
C GLU A 217 -8.21 -45.85 24.27
N SER A 218 -6.93 -45.53 24.47
CA SER A 218 -5.92 -46.51 24.91
C SER A 218 -6.01 -46.88 26.40
N GLY A 219 -6.99 -46.36 27.13
CA GLY A 219 -7.20 -46.63 28.56
C GLY A 219 -6.34 -45.79 29.52
N GLU A 220 -5.50 -44.88 29.02
CA GLU A 220 -4.63 -44.02 29.84
C GLU A 220 -5.32 -42.73 30.30
N VAL A 221 -6.54 -42.86 30.82
CA VAL A 221 -7.43 -41.73 31.17
C VAL A 221 -6.78 -40.73 32.15
N ALA A 222 -5.98 -41.23 33.11
CA ALA A 222 -5.28 -40.37 34.06
C ALA A 222 -4.24 -39.46 33.39
N LYS A 223 -3.52 -39.96 32.36
CA LYS A 223 -2.54 -39.16 31.61
C LYS A 223 -3.25 -38.16 30.70
N ALA A 224 -4.34 -38.56 30.05
CA ALA A 224 -5.15 -37.66 29.23
C ALA A 224 -5.71 -36.48 30.05
N LYS A 225 -6.22 -36.72 31.27
CA LYS A 225 -6.66 -35.67 32.21
C LYS A 225 -5.54 -34.71 32.59
N LYS A 226 -4.36 -35.22 32.97
CA LYS A 226 -3.17 -34.40 33.27
C LYS A 226 -2.75 -33.51 32.09
N ILE A 227 -2.82 -34.04 30.86
CA ILE A 227 -2.50 -33.28 29.65
C ILE A 227 -3.54 -32.19 29.40
N LYS A 228 -4.84 -32.51 29.51
CA LYS A 228 -5.94 -31.53 29.41
C LYS A 228 -5.77 -30.38 30.41
N GLU A 229 -5.51 -30.71 31.68
CA GLU A 229 -5.27 -29.74 32.74
C GLU A 229 -4.05 -28.86 32.45
N LYS A 230 -2.93 -29.47 32.04
CA LYS A 230 -1.73 -28.74 31.66
C LYS A 230 -2.01 -27.76 30.51
N HIS A 231 -2.74 -28.17 29.48
CA HIS A 231 -3.14 -27.28 28.40
C HIS A 231 -4.03 -26.14 28.89
N MET A 232 -4.99 -26.42 29.77
CA MET A 232 -5.88 -25.41 30.35
C MET A 232 -5.10 -24.36 31.15
N TRP A 233 -4.21 -24.80 32.04
CA TRP A 233 -3.36 -23.90 32.83
C TRP A 233 -2.39 -23.09 31.97
N MET A 234 -1.73 -23.72 30.99
CA MET A 234 -0.86 -23.01 30.04
C MET A 234 -1.63 -21.98 29.23
N SER A 235 -2.86 -22.29 28.82
CA SER A 235 -3.73 -21.39 28.06
C SER A 235 -4.17 -20.21 28.94
N ALA A 236 -4.52 -20.45 30.21
CA ALA A 236 -4.84 -19.42 31.19
C ALA A 236 -3.65 -18.48 31.46
N LEU A 237 -2.45 -19.05 31.67
CA LEU A 237 -1.21 -18.29 31.90
C LEU A 237 -0.89 -17.39 30.70
N LYS A 238 -0.96 -17.92 29.47
CA LYS A 238 -0.75 -17.12 28.25
C LYS A 238 -1.77 -15.99 28.11
N ARG A 239 -3.04 -16.24 28.47
CA ARG A 239 -4.06 -15.18 28.47
C ARG A 239 -3.73 -14.10 29.50
N ALA A 240 -3.25 -14.48 30.69
CA ALA A 240 -2.82 -13.54 31.74
C ALA A 240 -1.57 -12.73 31.34
N GLU A 241 -0.64 -13.33 30.59
CA GLU A 241 0.51 -12.65 29.97
C GLU A 241 0.08 -11.62 28.90
N GLY A 242 -1.19 -11.66 28.45
CA GLY A 242 -1.72 -10.79 27.39
C GLY A 242 -1.63 -11.38 25.99
N VAL A 243 -1.22 -12.65 25.87
CA VAL A 243 -1.20 -13.36 24.59
C VAL A 243 -2.61 -13.76 24.18
N LYS A 244 -3.02 -13.36 22.96
CA LYS A 244 -4.32 -13.73 22.37
C LYS A 244 -4.32 -15.18 21.90
N VAL A 245 -4.66 -16.09 22.80
CA VAL A 245 -4.85 -17.51 22.54
C VAL A 245 -6.13 -17.74 21.72
N LYS A 246 -6.06 -18.54 20.66
CA LYS A 246 -7.12 -18.71 19.66
C LYS A 246 -7.38 -20.20 19.40
N ASP A 247 -7.90 -20.90 20.41
CA ASP A 247 -7.98 -22.36 20.38
C ASP A 247 -9.39 -22.88 20.00
N ASP A 248 -10.37 -22.00 19.81
CA ASP A 248 -11.77 -22.37 19.55
C ASP A 248 -12.00 -22.92 18.13
N VAL A 249 -12.32 -24.21 18.04
CA VAL A 249 -12.50 -24.94 16.77
C VAL A 249 -13.55 -24.29 15.86
N ASP A 250 -14.71 -23.91 16.39
CA ASP A 250 -15.82 -23.41 15.57
C ASP A 250 -15.58 -22.00 15.06
N LEU A 251 -14.93 -21.15 15.86
CA LEU A 251 -14.49 -19.83 15.45
C LEU A 251 -13.39 -19.90 14.38
N LEU A 252 -12.45 -20.85 14.51
CA LEU A 252 -11.43 -21.10 13.49
C LEU A 252 -12.05 -21.59 12.18
N LYS A 253 -12.99 -22.56 12.22
CA LYS A 253 -13.74 -23.00 11.05
C LYS A 253 -14.48 -21.84 10.36
N LYS A 254 -15.20 -21.01 11.12
CA LYS A 254 -15.89 -19.81 10.60
C LYS A 254 -14.92 -18.84 9.94
N THR A 255 -13.76 -18.62 10.57
CA THR A 255 -12.71 -17.73 10.03
C THR A 255 -12.14 -18.27 8.72
N VAL A 256 -11.84 -19.57 8.65
CA VAL A 256 -11.37 -20.22 7.42
C VAL A 256 -12.43 -20.08 6.32
N ARG A 257 -13.70 -20.38 6.60
CA ARG A 257 -14.81 -20.21 5.64
C ARG A 257 -14.90 -18.77 5.13
N LYS A 258 -14.88 -17.77 6.01
CA LYS A 258 -14.90 -16.34 5.64
C LYS A 258 -13.73 -15.97 4.74
N GLN A 259 -12.52 -16.43 5.06
CA GLN A 259 -11.34 -16.18 4.22
C GLN A 259 -11.47 -16.82 2.83
N THR A 260 -11.97 -18.06 2.76
CA THR A 260 -12.20 -18.74 1.46
C THR A 260 -13.27 -18.03 0.63
N GLN A 261 -14.37 -17.60 1.25
CA GLN A 261 -15.42 -16.85 0.58
C GLN A 261 -14.91 -15.51 0.03
N LEU A 262 -14.12 -14.77 0.82
CA LEU A 262 -13.49 -13.53 0.35
C LEU A 262 -12.53 -13.76 -0.82
N LYS A 263 -11.73 -14.84 -0.78
CA LYS A 263 -10.87 -15.22 -1.90
C LYS A 263 -11.69 -15.55 -3.15
N ASN A 264 -12.77 -16.30 -3.02
CA ASN A 264 -13.67 -16.64 -4.13
C ASN A 264 -14.35 -15.39 -4.72
N GLN A 265 -14.82 -14.47 -3.87
CA GLN A 265 -15.38 -13.19 -4.34
C GLN A 265 -14.34 -12.36 -5.12
N ARG A 266 -13.10 -12.31 -4.63
CA ARG A 266 -12.01 -11.61 -5.33
C ARG A 266 -11.69 -12.27 -6.66
N LYS A 267 -11.63 -13.61 -6.70
CA LYS A 267 -11.45 -14.39 -7.93
C LYS A 267 -12.54 -14.07 -8.96
N LYS A 268 -13.81 -14.17 -8.57
CA LYS A 268 -14.95 -13.83 -9.44
C LYS A 268 -14.89 -12.39 -9.97
N LYS A 269 -14.56 -11.42 -9.11
CA LYS A 269 -14.40 -10.01 -9.52
C LYS A 269 -13.26 -9.83 -10.51
N TRP A 270 -12.17 -10.57 -10.36
CA TRP A 270 -11.04 -10.53 -11.29
C TRP A 270 -11.41 -11.14 -12.64
N GLU A 271 -12.01 -12.33 -12.63
CA GLU A 271 -12.52 -13.01 -13.83
C GLU A 271 -13.51 -12.12 -14.60
N ALA A 272 -14.46 -11.49 -13.90
CA ALA A 272 -15.40 -10.56 -14.52
C ALA A 272 -14.71 -9.35 -15.16
N ARG A 273 -13.62 -8.83 -14.55
CA ARG A 273 -12.83 -7.74 -15.14
C ARG A 273 -12.09 -8.19 -16.39
N VAL A 274 -11.46 -9.37 -16.36
CA VAL A 274 -10.77 -9.94 -17.52
C VAL A 274 -11.74 -10.14 -18.67
N HIS A 275 -12.90 -10.77 -18.40
CA HIS A 275 -13.95 -10.96 -19.39
C HIS A 275 -14.48 -9.64 -19.96
N ALA A 276 -14.70 -8.63 -19.10
CA ALA A 276 -15.16 -7.31 -19.56
C ALA A 276 -14.11 -6.61 -20.45
N VAL A 277 -12.82 -6.79 -20.17
CA VAL A 277 -11.74 -6.26 -21.02
C VAL A 277 -11.72 -6.99 -22.36
N GLU A 278 -11.84 -8.31 -22.36
CA GLU A 278 -11.79 -9.11 -23.59
C GLU A 278 -12.99 -8.80 -24.49
N LYS A 279 -14.20 -8.79 -23.92
CA LYS A 279 -15.42 -8.37 -24.62
C LYS A 279 -15.28 -6.99 -25.25
N LYS A 280 -14.69 -6.01 -24.55
CA LYS A 280 -14.46 -4.67 -25.10
C LYS A 280 -13.47 -4.67 -26.27
N LYS A 281 -12.45 -5.54 -26.25
CA LYS A 281 -11.52 -5.68 -27.39
C LYS A 281 -12.24 -6.30 -28.58
N GLU A 282 -12.99 -7.38 -28.36
CA GLU A 282 -13.78 -8.05 -29.38
C GLU A 282 -14.79 -7.11 -30.03
N GLU A 283 -15.57 -6.37 -29.24
CA GLU A 283 -16.52 -5.38 -29.75
C GLU A 283 -15.85 -4.30 -30.61
N ARG A 284 -14.68 -3.80 -30.20
CA ARG A 284 -13.91 -2.82 -31.01
C ARG A 284 -13.43 -3.44 -32.31
N GLN A 285 -12.96 -4.68 -32.26
CA GLN A 285 -12.47 -5.39 -33.43
C GLN A 285 -13.62 -5.69 -34.40
N GLN A 286 -14.77 -6.15 -33.91
CA GLN A 286 -15.99 -6.36 -34.69
C GLN A 286 -16.46 -5.06 -35.37
N LYS A 287 -16.53 -3.95 -34.62
CA LYS A 287 -16.85 -2.64 -35.21
C LYS A 287 -15.88 -2.24 -36.31
N ARG A 288 -14.59 -2.54 -36.15
CA ARG A 288 -13.58 -2.28 -37.18
C ARG A 288 -13.78 -3.16 -38.41
N THR A 289 -14.02 -4.46 -38.24
CA THR A 289 -14.24 -5.38 -39.36
C THR A 289 -15.50 -5.00 -40.14
N ASP A 290 -16.57 -4.62 -39.44
CA ASP A 290 -17.84 -4.23 -40.03
C ASP A 290 -17.71 -2.93 -40.82
N ASN A 291 -17.02 -1.92 -40.26
CA ASN A 291 -16.74 -0.66 -40.96
C ASN A 291 -15.87 -0.87 -42.21
N ILE A 292 -14.87 -1.76 -42.14
CA ILE A 292 -14.05 -2.11 -43.30
C ILE A 292 -14.89 -2.83 -44.36
N ALA A 293 -15.75 -3.77 -43.96
CA ALA A 293 -16.64 -4.48 -44.86
C ALA A 293 -17.66 -3.53 -45.52
N ALA A 294 -18.24 -2.61 -44.76
CA ALA A 294 -19.13 -1.56 -45.26
C ALA A 294 -18.43 -0.68 -46.31
N ARG A 295 -17.22 -0.18 -46.02
CA ARG A 295 -16.42 0.60 -46.98
C ARG A 295 -16.10 -0.19 -48.25
N LYS A 296 -15.77 -1.49 -48.13
CA LYS A 296 -15.54 -2.36 -49.30
C LYS A 296 -16.80 -2.51 -50.15
N LYS A 297 -17.96 -2.74 -49.51
CA LYS A 297 -19.26 -2.85 -50.18
C LYS A 297 -19.64 -1.53 -50.86
N GLU A 298 -19.45 -0.40 -50.20
CA GLU A 298 -19.72 0.93 -50.74
C GLU A 298 -18.84 1.25 -51.96
N LYS A 299 -17.54 0.96 -51.90
CA LYS A 299 -16.64 1.10 -53.07
C LYS A 299 -17.12 0.28 -54.26
N LYS A 300 -17.54 -0.98 -54.04
CA LYS A 300 -18.12 -1.83 -55.10
C LYS A 300 -19.41 -1.24 -55.66
N LYS A 301 -20.34 -0.80 -54.80
CA LYS A 301 -21.59 -0.14 -55.20
C LYS A 301 -21.33 1.13 -56.01
N ASN A 302 -20.39 1.98 -55.59
CA ASN A 302 -20.02 3.20 -56.29
C ASN A 302 -19.38 2.91 -57.66
N LYS A 303 -18.58 1.84 -57.78
CA LYS A 303 -18.05 1.39 -59.08
C LYS A 303 -19.18 0.96 -60.02
N ILE A 304 -20.13 0.16 -59.55
CA ILE A 304 -21.30 -0.27 -60.33
C ILE A 304 -22.12 0.96 -60.77
N LYS A 305 -22.48 1.85 -59.84
CA LYS A 305 -23.22 3.09 -60.15
C LYS A 305 -22.54 3.95 -61.22
N LYS A 306 -21.21 4.10 -61.15
CA LYS A 306 -20.44 4.85 -62.16
C LYS A 306 -20.46 4.16 -63.53
N SER A 307 -20.39 2.85 -63.59
CA SER A 307 -20.47 2.09 -64.85
C SER A 307 -21.85 2.17 -65.50
N VAL A 308 -22.92 2.10 -64.69
CA VAL A 308 -24.32 2.27 -65.14
C VAL A 308 -24.54 3.67 -65.71
N LYS A 309 -24.08 4.72 -65.00
CA LYS A 309 -24.17 6.12 -65.51
C LYS A 309 -23.43 6.33 -66.84
N LYS A 310 -22.39 5.52 -67.12
CA LYS A 310 -21.64 5.57 -68.38
C LYS A 310 -22.19 4.64 -69.47
N GLY A 311 -23.32 3.96 -69.22
CA GLY A 311 -23.91 3.01 -70.16
C GLY A 311 -23.10 1.71 -70.38
N ARG A 312 -22.06 1.46 -69.58
CA ARG A 312 -21.19 0.27 -69.72
C ARG A 312 -21.76 -0.98 -69.08
N ILE A 313 -22.74 -0.82 -68.21
CA ILE A 313 -23.47 -1.90 -67.54
C ILE A 313 -24.94 -1.50 -67.60
N VAL A 314 -25.75 -2.31 -68.26
CA VAL A 314 -27.21 -2.26 -68.14
C VAL A 314 -27.53 -3.16 -66.95
N LEU A 315 -28.11 -2.58 -65.90
CA LEU A 315 -28.52 -3.32 -64.71
C LEU A 315 -29.88 -3.96 -64.92
#